data_AF-A0A8S1GT40-F1
#
_entry.id   AF-A0A8S1GT40-F1
#
_cell.length_a   1.000
_cell.length_b   1.000
_cell.length_c   1.000
_cell.angle_alpha   90.00
_cell.angle_beta   90.00
_cell.angle_gamma   90.00
#
_symmetry.space_group_name_H-M   'P 1'
#
loop_
_entity.id
_entity.type
_entity.pdbx_description
1 polymer ?
#
loop_
_entity_poly.entity_id
_entity_poly.type
_entity_poly.pdbx_seq_one_letter_code
_entity_poly.pdbx_strand_id
1 'polypeptide(L)'
;MPILSAHDTIQKFNAVAEQNEEELKKNPYSDSYDIQKFSAKDYGRPPPGSKTEARGKKAAAYICRELLFLCETIEANAHGDPPHRWIKFGPLFTTYSYYSGSLVGMLIRARKYGLLHFTGEMLYQVQDDDKVITMLLPLEEIRKGLVASGDPANCVAIRRGSSLDTEQSPVFIPPETSHVSEKSQRPLLKSAGSLQNARNTVGWSDVELEKCQDALRTARRKFENTPSSSTEKEPENRGPKKAWKPKDTSKAPVFCTNG
;
A
#
# COMPACT_ATOMS: atom_id res chain seq x y z
N MET A 1 10.55 12.58 43.08
CA MET A 1 11.05 11.55 42.15
C MET A 1 11.44 10.33 42.97
N PRO A 2 10.97 9.12 42.67
CA PRO A 2 11.41 7.94 43.42
C PRO A 2 12.91 7.74 43.20
N ILE A 3 13.65 7.62 44.31
CA ILE A 3 15.09 7.35 44.33
C ILE A 3 15.23 5.87 43.96
N LEU A 4 15.80 5.58 42.79
CA LEU A 4 16.06 4.20 42.37
C LEU A 4 17.01 3.56 43.38
N SER A 5 16.63 2.38 43.90
CA SER A 5 17.52 1.61 44.78
C SER A 5 18.78 1.21 44.01
N ALA A 6 19.91 1.06 44.70
CA ALA A 6 21.14 0.52 44.11
C ALA A 6 20.87 -0.83 43.41
N HIS A 7 19.99 -1.63 44.00
CA HIS A 7 19.53 -2.90 43.44
C HIS A 7 18.79 -2.72 42.11
N ASP A 8 17.86 -1.76 42.02
CA ASP A 8 17.12 -1.47 40.78
C ASP A 8 18.06 -0.98 39.65
N THR A 9 19.11 -0.26 40.02
CA THR A 9 20.10 0.25 39.07
C THR A 9 20.98 -0.88 38.53
N ILE A 10 21.42 -1.78 39.41
CA ILE A 10 22.17 -2.99 39.03
C ILE A 10 21.32 -3.88 38.12
N GLN A 11 20.04 -4.10 38.44
CA GLN A 11 19.13 -4.88 37.61
C GLN A 11 18.96 -4.28 36.21
N LYS A 12 18.78 -2.96 36.10
CA LYS A 12 18.71 -2.29 34.80
C LYS A 12 20.00 -2.41 34.01
N PHE A 13 21.15 -2.30 34.67
CA PHE A 13 22.45 -2.45 34.01
C PHE A 13 22.64 -3.86 33.46
N ASN A 14 22.31 -4.87 34.25
CA ASN A 14 22.37 -6.27 33.81
C ASN A 14 21.41 -6.54 32.65
N ALA A 15 20.18 -6.02 32.72
CA ALA A 15 19.21 -6.16 31.62
C ALA A 15 19.69 -5.50 30.32
N VAL A 16 20.34 -4.33 30.40
CA VAL A 16 20.94 -3.68 29.22
C VAL A 16 22.14 -4.46 28.70
N ALA A 17 22.96 -5.02 29.59
CA ALA A 17 24.08 -5.87 29.20
C ALA A 17 23.60 -7.12 28.44
N GLU A 18 22.57 -7.80 28.94
CA GLU A 18 21.95 -8.96 28.27
C GLU A 18 21.39 -8.59 26.89
N GLN A 19 20.66 -7.46 26.78
CA GLN A 19 20.15 -6.98 25.49
C GLN A 19 21.28 -6.67 24.49
N ASN A 20 22.34 -6.00 24.95
CA ASN A 20 23.51 -5.71 24.11
C ASN A 20 24.21 -7.00 23.66
N GLU A 21 24.35 -8.00 24.53
CA GLU A 21 24.94 -9.29 24.15
C GLU A 21 24.09 -9.99 23.08
N GLU A 22 22.77 -9.96 23.18
CA GLU A 22 21.88 -10.51 22.14
C GLU A 22 21.96 -9.75 20.81
N GLU A 23 22.10 -8.42 20.85
CA GLU A 23 22.28 -7.61 19.64
C GLU A 23 23.65 -7.83 18.99
N LEU A 24 24.70 -7.94 19.80
CA LEU A 24 26.05 -8.24 19.32
C LEU A 24 26.10 -9.61 18.66
N LYS A 25 25.49 -10.65 19.24
CA LYS A 25 25.38 -11.97 18.62
C LYS A 25 24.76 -11.94 17.22
N LYS A 26 23.89 -10.98 16.94
CA LYS A 26 23.21 -10.80 15.66
C LYS A 26 23.96 -9.90 14.67
N ASN A 27 24.92 -9.11 15.15
CA ASN A 27 25.65 -8.14 14.35
C ASN A 27 26.85 -8.77 13.64
N PRO A 28 26.91 -8.79 12.29
CA PRO A 28 28.01 -9.42 11.55
C PRO A 28 29.38 -8.76 11.75
N TYR A 29 29.43 -7.59 12.39
CA TYR A 29 30.68 -6.87 12.69
C TYR A 29 31.14 -7.03 14.15
N SER A 30 30.46 -7.87 14.95
CA SER A 30 30.88 -8.16 16.32
C SER A 30 31.77 -9.41 16.38
N ASP A 31 32.63 -9.49 17.39
CA ASP A 31 33.46 -10.67 17.63
C ASP A 31 32.64 -11.87 18.14
N SER A 32 31.45 -11.64 18.70
CA SER A 32 30.54 -12.66 19.24
C SER A 32 29.42 -13.05 18.26
N TYR A 33 29.55 -12.69 16.99
CA TYR A 33 28.56 -12.95 15.96
C TYR A 33 28.34 -14.45 15.71
N ASP A 34 27.07 -14.84 15.62
CA ASP A 34 26.67 -16.17 15.17
C ASP A 34 25.71 -16.08 13.98
N ILE A 35 25.78 -17.06 13.08
CA ILE A 35 24.98 -17.08 11.86
C ILE A 35 23.53 -17.39 12.23
N GLN A 36 22.65 -16.40 12.08
CA GLN A 36 21.22 -16.56 12.34
C GLN A 36 20.59 -17.54 11.35
N LYS A 37 19.96 -18.59 11.88
CA LYS A 37 19.14 -19.53 11.10
C LYS A 37 17.72 -19.00 11.01
N PHE A 38 17.30 -18.61 9.81
CA PHE A 38 15.92 -18.17 9.56
C PHE A 38 15.08 -19.31 9.01
N SER A 39 13.83 -19.42 9.49
CA SER A 39 12.83 -20.24 8.83
C SER A 39 12.40 -19.55 7.53
N ALA A 40 12.03 -20.32 6.50
CA ALA A 40 11.50 -19.75 5.26
C ALA A 40 10.23 -18.90 5.47
N LYS A 41 9.48 -19.14 6.56
CA LYS A 41 8.24 -18.42 6.89
C LYS A 41 8.50 -17.05 7.52
N ASP A 42 9.57 -16.94 8.29
CA ASP A 42 9.90 -15.75 9.08
C ASP A 42 10.95 -14.87 8.40
N TYR A 43 11.56 -15.35 7.32
CA TYR A 43 12.52 -14.58 6.55
C TYR A 43 11.88 -13.31 5.96
N GLY A 44 12.52 -12.16 6.18
CA GLY A 44 12.04 -10.86 5.72
C GLY A 44 10.82 -10.30 6.46
N ARG A 45 10.32 -10.98 7.50
CA ARG A 45 9.23 -10.48 8.35
C ARG A 45 9.79 -9.63 9.51
N PRO A 46 9.16 -8.49 9.85
CA PRO A 46 9.58 -7.71 11.00
C PRO A 46 9.33 -8.51 12.29
N PRO A 47 10.20 -8.38 13.31
CA PRO A 47 9.97 -9.03 14.60
C PRO A 47 8.64 -8.59 15.20
N PRO A 48 7.87 -9.51 15.83
CA PRO A 48 6.62 -9.17 16.48
C PRO A 48 6.87 -8.18 17.63
N GLY A 49 6.00 -7.18 17.76
CA GLY A 49 6.13 -6.08 18.72
C GLY A 49 7.11 -4.98 18.31
N SER A 50 7.83 -5.12 17.18
CA SER A 50 8.80 -4.12 16.73
C SER A 50 8.13 -2.84 16.20
N LYS A 51 8.88 -1.73 16.24
CA LYS A 51 8.47 -0.48 15.59
C LYS A 51 8.25 -0.67 14.08
N THR A 52 8.97 -1.59 13.44
CA THR A 52 8.80 -1.91 12.02
C THR A 52 7.46 -2.59 11.75
N GLU A 53 7.04 -3.53 12.60
CA GLU A 53 5.72 -4.17 12.50
C GLU A 53 4.60 -3.14 12.67
N ALA A 54 4.71 -2.26 13.68
CA ALA A 54 3.73 -1.21 13.91
C ALA A 54 3.59 -0.25 12.71
N ARG A 55 4.72 0.11 12.07
CA ARG A 55 4.72 0.89 10.81
C ARG A 55 4.05 0.13 9.67
N GLY A 56 4.32 -1.17 9.54
CA GLY A 56 3.69 -2.03 8.53
C GLY A 56 2.17 -2.08 8.67
N LYS A 57 1.67 -2.29 9.90
CA LYS A 57 0.22 -2.27 10.20
C LYS A 57 -0.42 -0.92 9.87
N LYS A 58 0.25 0.18 10.23
CA LYS A 58 -0.22 1.53 9.91
C LYS A 58 -0.27 1.79 8.40
N ALA A 59 0.75 1.37 7.67
CA ALA A 59 0.80 1.47 6.22
C ALA A 59 -0.31 0.64 5.55
N ALA A 60 -0.55 -0.57 6.04
CA ALA A 60 -1.65 -1.43 5.57
C ALA A 60 -3.01 -0.74 5.70
N ALA A 61 -3.30 -0.14 6.86
CA ALA A 61 -4.53 0.60 7.09
C ALA A 61 -4.67 1.83 6.19
N TYR A 62 -3.57 2.57 5.96
CA TYR A 62 -3.54 3.70 5.04
C TYR A 62 -3.89 3.26 3.61
N ILE A 63 -3.27 2.17 3.15
CA ILE A 63 -3.51 1.60 1.82
C ILE A 63 -4.97 1.18 1.63
N CYS A 64 -5.59 0.57 2.65
CA CYS A 64 -7.01 0.19 2.58
C CYS A 64 -7.90 1.43 2.35
N ARG A 65 -7.60 2.55 3.01
CA ARG A 65 -8.36 3.79 2.84
C ARG A 65 -8.18 4.39 1.45
N GLU A 66 -6.96 4.37 0.92
CA GLU A 66 -6.69 4.84 -0.45
C GLU A 66 -7.40 3.98 -1.50
N LEU A 67 -7.43 2.65 -1.32
CA LEU A 67 -8.15 1.75 -2.22
C LEU A 67 -9.66 2.01 -2.18
N LEU A 68 -10.22 2.24 -0.99
CA LEU A 68 -11.63 2.59 -0.84
C LEU A 68 -11.95 3.92 -1.53
N PHE A 69 -11.14 4.95 -1.27
CA PHE A 69 -11.30 6.27 -1.89
C PHE A 69 -11.21 6.21 -3.42
N LEU A 70 -10.29 5.40 -3.96
CA LEU A 70 -10.19 5.15 -5.39
C LEU A 70 -11.49 4.55 -5.96
N CYS A 71 -12.03 3.52 -5.31
CA CYS A 71 -13.27 2.89 -5.76
C CYS A 71 -14.46 3.86 -5.68
N GLU A 72 -14.53 4.71 -4.66
CA GLU A 72 -15.56 5.76 -4.54
C GLU A 72 -15.44 6.82 -5.63
N THR A 73 -14.21 7.23 -5.96
CA THR A 73 -13.95 8.19 -7.03
C THR A 73 -14.36 7.61 -8.39
N ILE A 74 -14.08 6.32 -8.63
CA ILE A 74 -14.52 5.62 -9.83
C ILE A 74 -16.05 5.54 -9.84
N GLU A 75 -16.70 5.06 -8.78
CA GLU A 75 -18.17 4.93 -8.68
C GLU A 75 -18.90 6.25 -9.04
N ALA A 76 -18.38 7.39 -8.56
CA ALA A 76 -18.97 8.70 -8.80
C ALA A 76 -18.86 9.19 -10.26
N ASN A 77 -17.83 8.73 -11.00
CA ASN A 77 -17.52 9.21 -12.36
C ASN A 77 -17.68 8.11 -13.43
N ALA A 78 -18.01 6.88 -13.03
CA ALA A 78 -18.08 5.73 -13.90
C ALA A 78 -19.41 5.65 -14.65
N HIS A 79 -19.35 4.99 -15.79
CA HIS A 79 -20.50 4.62 -16.61
C HIS A 79 -20.84 3.14 -16.42
N GLY A 80 -22.08 2.79 -16.73
CA GLY A 80 -22.60 1.43 -16.60
C GLY A 80 -23.26 1.15 -15.26
N ASP A 81 -23.84 -0.04 -15.17
CA ASP A 81 -24.57 -0.51 -14.00
C ASP A 81 -23.68 -1.37 -13.09
N PRO A 82 -23.88 -1.33 -11.77
CA PRO A 82 -23.26 -2.29 -10.84
C PRO A 82 -23.59 -3.74 -11.26
N PRO A 83 -22.64 -4.68 -11.17
CA PRO A 83 -21.30 -4.58 -10.58
C PRO A 83 -20.20 -4.14 -11.58
N HIS A 84 -20.50 -4.06 -12.88
CA HIS A 84 -19.52 -3.83 -13.95
C HIS A 84 -19.45 -2.36 -14.37
N ARG A 85 -19.15 -1.48 -13.42
CA ARG A 85 -18.91 -0.07 -13.71
C ARG A 85 -17.54 0.11 -14.35
N TRP A 86 -17.44 1.07 -15.26
CA TRP A 86 -16.19 1.35 -15.95
C TRP A 86 -15.96 2.84 -16.17
N ILE A 87 -14.69 3.23 -16.25
CA ILE A 87 -14.26 4.60 -16.52
C ILE A 87 -13.02 4.58 -17.41
N LYS A 88 -12.85 5.60 -18.25
CA LYS A 88 -11.60 5.80 -19.00
C LYS A 88 -10.49 6.34 -18.11
N PHE A 89 -9.25 5.99 -18.40
CA PHE A 89 -8.08 6.42 -17.61
C PHE A 89 -7.89 7.93 -17.60
N GLY A 90 -8.04 8.62 -18.74
CA GLY A 90 -7.79 10.05 -18.84
C GLY A 90 -8.64 10.89 -17.86
N PRO A 91 -9.98 10.80 -17.92
CA PRO A 91 -10.87 11.49 -16.99
C PRO A 91 -10.62 11.12 -15.53
N LEU A 92 -10.37 9.83 -15.25
CA LEU A 92 -10.04 9.38 -13.89
C LEU A 92 -8.75 10.02 -13.39
N PHE A 93 -7.71 10.08 -14.23
CA PHE A 93 -6.43 10.68 -13.90
C PHE A 93 -6.57 12.18 -13.60
N THR A 94 -7.29 12.91 -14.43
CA THR A 94 -7.54 14.34 -14.20
C THR A 94 -8.24 14.57 -12.87
N THR A 95 -9.34 13.85 -12.59
CA THR A 95 -10.08 14.00 -11.31
C THR A 95 -9.25 13.57 -10.11
N TYR A 96 -8.56 12.43 -10.19
CA TYR A 96 -7.77 11.90 -9.07
C TYR A 96 -6.52 12.73 -8.78
N SER A 97 -5.92 13.38 -9.79
CA SER A 97 -4.71 14.20 -9.64
C SER A 97 -4.88 15.37 -8.66
N TYR A 98 -6.11 15.88 -8.49
CA TYR A 98 -6.44 16.90 -7.51
C TYR A 98 -6.24 16.42 -6.06
N TYR A 99 -6.47 15.13 -5.81
CA TYR A 99 -6.39 14.53 -4.48
C TYR A 99 -5.03 13.87 -4.24
N SER A 100 -4.51 13.14 -5.23
CA SER A 100 -3.24 12.42 -5.10
C SER A 100 -2.55 12.13 -6.44
N GLY A 101 -1.22 12.24 -6.45
CA GLY A 101 -0.37 11.81 -7.57
C GLY A 101 -0.08 10.30 -7.64
N SER A 102 -0.75 9.46 -6.83
CA SER A 102 -0.45 8.02 -6.72
C SER A 102 -1.41 7.09 -7.49
N LEU A 103 -2.21 7.62 -8.43
CA LEU A 103 -3.28 6.86 -9.09
C LEU A 103 -2.82 5.52 -9.67
N VAL A 104 -1.79 5.51 -10.53
CA VAL A 104 -1.32 4.30 -11.21
C VAL A 104 -0.86 3.24 -10.20
N GLY A 105 -0.18 3.67 -9.14
CA GLY A 105 0.22 2.78 -8.05
C GLY A 105 -0.98 2.20 -7.29
N MET A 106 -2.05 2.96 -7.09
CA MET A 106 -3.28 2.46 -6.46
C MET A 106 -4.05 1.52 -7.39
N LEU A 107 -4.10 1.78 -8.70
CA LEU A 107 -4.72 0.91 -9.69
C LEU A 107 -4.04 -0.47 -9.74
N ILE A 108 -2.70 -0.51 -9.79
CA ILE A 108 -1.93 -1.77 -9.76
C ILE A 108 -2.23 -2.53 -8.47
N ARG A 109 -2.32 -1.82 -7.35
CA ARG A 109 -2.61 -2.44 -6.07
C ARG A 109 -4.05 -2.97 -5.98
N ALA A 110 -5.03 -2.21 -6.48
CA ALA A 110 -6.41 -2.65 -6.57
C ALA A 110 -6.54 -3.91 -7.43
N ARG A 111 -5.79 -3.95 -8.55
CA ARG A 111 -5.68 -5.13 -9.42
C ARG A 111 -5.09 -6.35 -8.71
N LYS A 112 -4.03 -6.17 -7.89
CA LYS A 112 -3.45 -7.26 -7.09
C LYS A 112 -4.50 -7.95 -6.21
N TYR A 113 -5.46 -7.20 -5.69
CA TYR A 113 -6.53 -7.72 -4.83
C TYR A 113 -7.83 -8.04 -5.59
N GLY A 114 -7.86 -7.94 -6.92
CA GLY A 114 -9.03 -8.27 -7.73
C GLY A 114 -10.21 -7.29 -7.59
N LEU A 115 -9.94 -6.03 -7.21
CA LEU A 115 -10.98 -4.98 -7.14
C LEU A 115 -11.27 -4.36 -8.50
N LEU A 116 -10.24 -4.21 -9.31
CA LEU A 116 -10.26 -3.52 -10.60
C LEU A 116 -9.54 -4.36 -11.66
N HIS A 117 -9.96 -4.19 -12.91
CA HIS A 117 -9.29 -4.72 -14.09
C HIS A 117 -9.02 -3.62 -15.11
N PHE A 118 -7.84 -3.64 -15.72
CA PHE A 118 -7.47 -2.77 -16.83
C PHE A 118 -6.34 -3.43 -17.64
N THR A 119 -6.25 -3.06 -18.92
CA THR A 119 -5.28 -3.61 -19.86
C THR A 119 -3.91 -2.94 -19.73
N GLY A 120 -2.85 -3.74 -19.68
CA GLY A 120 -1.45 -3.29 -19.62
C GLY A 120 -0.85 -3.25 -18.22
N GLU A 121 0.48 -3.18 -18.12
CA GLU A 121 1.17 -3.16 -16.82
C GLU A 121 1.19 -1.77 -16.18
N MET A 122 1.43 -0.76 -17.00
CA MET A 122 1.49 0.67 -16.66
C MET A 122 0.54 1.46 -17.55
N LEU A 123 0.10 2.62 -17.04
CA LEU A 123 -0.74 3.58 -17.76
C LEU A 123 -0.02 4.93 -17.82
N TYR A 124 0.11 5.48 -19.02
CA TYR A 124 0.77 6.76 -19.27
C TYR A 124 -0.24 7.82 -19.71
N GLN A 125 -0.10 9.03 -19.19
CA GLN A 125 -0.94 10.16 -19.58
C GLN A 125 -0.85 10.43 -21.09
N VAL A 126 -1.94 10.89 -21.71
CA VAL A 126 -2.09 11.18 -23.15
C VAL A 126 -2.09 9.92 -24.02
N GLN A 127 -1.16 9.00 -23.78
CA GLN A 127 -1.05 7.75 -24.54
C GLN A 127 -2.17 6.76 -24.22
N ASP A 128 -2.48 6.61 -22.93
CA ASP A 128 -3.39 5.57 -22.43
C ASP A 128 -4.73 6.11 -21.95
N ASP A 129 -5.07 7.37 -22.29
CA ASP A 129 -6.26 8.06 -21.78
C ASP A 129 -7.56 7.32 -22.13
N ASP A 130 -7.59 6.60 -23.25
CA ASP A 130 -8.74 5.81 -23.71
C ASP A 130 -8.82 4.39 -23.10
N LYS A 131 -7.82 3.95 -22.34
CA LYS A 131 -7.87 2.63 -21.69
C LYS A 131 -8.98 2.59 -20.64
N VAL A 132 -9.76 1.52 -20.69
CA VAL A 132 -10.90 1.31 -19.79
C VAL A 132 -10.45 0.62 -18.52
N ILE A 133 -10.86 1.19 -17.39
CA ILE A 133 -10.70 0.63 -16.05
C ILE A 133 -12.08 0.17 -15.59
N THR A 134 -12.19 -1.13 -15.31
CA THR A 134 -13.45 -1.78 -14.94
C THR A 134 -13.42 -2.20 -13.48
N MET A 135 -14.49 -1.93 -12.73
CA MET A 135 -14.72 -2.45 -11.39
C MET A 135 -15.21 -3.89 -11.47
N LEU A 136 -14.59 -4.77 -10.69
CA LEU A 136 -14.98 -6.19 -10.60
C LEU A 136 -15.95 -6.47 -9.45
N LEU A 137 -15.98 -5.58 -8.46
CA LEU A 137 -16.83 -5.70 -7.27
C LEU A 137 -17.62 -4.42 -7.05
N PRO A 138 -18.88 -4.50 -6.59
CA PRO A 138 -19.68 -3.33 -6.26
C PRO A 138 -19.12 -2.62 -5.01
N LEU A 139 -19.28 -1.30 -4.95
CA LEU A 139 -18.72 -0.46 -3.88
C LEU A 139 -19.17 -0.91 -2.48
N GLU A 140 -20.41 -1.36 -2.33
CA GLU A 140 -20.99 -1.84 -1.08
C GLU A 140 -20.26 -3.06 -0.52
N GLU A 141 -19.83 -3.98 -1.40
CA GLU A 141 -19.08 -5.17 -1.01
C GLU A 141 -17.66 -4.79 -0.61
N ILE A 142 -17.02 -3.89 -1.37
CA ILE A 142 -15.67 -3.40 -1.08
C ILE A 142 -15.65 -2.73 0.30
N ARG A 143 -16.64 -1.87 0.61
CA ARG A 143 -16.76 -1.20 1.91
C ARG A 143 -16.85 -2.16 3.09
N LYS A 144 -17.57 -3.29 2.92
CA LYS A 144 -17.75 -4.29 3.99
C LYS A 144 -16.57 -5.25 4.09
N GLY A 145 -15.95 -5.59 2.96
CA GLY A 145 -14.94 -6.64 2.87
C GLY A 145 -13.50 -6.18 3.05
N LEU A 146 -13.19 -4.91 2.77
CA LEU A 146 -11.81 -4.41 2.74
C LEU A 146 -11.23 -4.22 4.15
N VAL A 147 -10.27 -5.06 4.52
CA VAL A 147 -9.64 -5.05 5.85
C VAL A 147 -8.12 -5.14 5.72
N ALA A 148 -7.40 -4.47 6.62
CA ALA A 148 -5.95 -4.66 6.74
C ALA A 148 -5.65 -6.05 7.31
N SER A 149 -4.99 -6.91 6.55
CA SER A 149 -4.74 -8.31 6.93
C SER A 149 -3.78 -8.46 8.11
N GLY A 150 -2.93 -7.46 8.35
CA GLY A 150 -1.86 -7.51 9.34
C GLY A 150 -0.62 -8.31 8.90
N ASP A 151 -0.67 -9.02 7.76
CA ASP A 151 0.49 -9.67 7.16
C ASP A 151 1.34 -8.65 6.37
N PRO A 152 2.66 -8.53 6.62
CA PRO A 152 3.53 -7.67 5.83
C PRO A 152 3.57 -8.00 4.33
N ALA A 153 3.40 -9.26 3.93
CA ALA A 153 3.45 -9.66 2.52
C ALA A 153 2.15 -9.33 1.76
N ASN A 154 1.02 -9.51 2.43
CA ASN A 154 -0.32 -9.21 1.91
C ASN A 154 -1.04 -8.28 2.87
N CYS A 155 -0.74 -6.99 2.76
CA CYS A 155 -1.21 -5.99 3.72
C CYS A 155 -2.73 -5.77 3.71
N VAL A 156 -3.42 -6.13 2.64
CA VAL A 156 -4.88 -6.00 2.48
C VAL A 156 -5.49 -7.36 2.23
N ALA A 157 -6.67 -7.60 2.80
CA ALA A 157 -7.50 -8.76 2.54
C ALA A 157 -8.95 -8.32 2.27
N ILE A 158 -9.64 -9.10 1.43
CA ILE A 158 -11.07 -8.92 1.16
C ILE A 158 -11.79 -10.08 1.81
N ARG A 159 -12.58 -9.80 2.86
CA ARG A 159 -13.50 -10.79 3.43
C ARG A 159 -14.76 -10.82 2.57
N ARG A 160 -14.83 -11.80 1.67
CA ARG A 160 -16.11 -12.12 1.00
C ARG A 160 -17.00 -12.79 2.05
N GLY A 161 -18.17 -12.19 2.30
CA GLY A 161 -19.20 -12.85 3.09
C GLY A 161 -19.61 -14.12 2.36
N SER A 162 -19.56 -15.26 3.04
CA SER A 162 -20.05 -16.52 2.50
C SER A 162 -21.54 -16.42 2.21
N SER A 163 -21.90 -16.17 0.95
CA SER A 163 -23.19 -16.58 0.40
C SER A 163 -23.01 -16.96 -1.06
N LEU A 164 -23.05 -18.27 -1.28
CA LEU A 164 -23.23 -19.01 -2.53
C LEU A 164 -21.97 -19.34 -3.34
N ASP A 165 -21.65 -20.62 -3.29
CA ASP A 165 -20.79 -21.35 -4.21
C ASP A 165 -21.22 -21.10 -5.65
N THR A 166 -20.30 -20.60 -6.47
CA THR A 166 -20.20 -20.98 -7.87
C THR A 166 -18.73 -20.90 -8.23
N GLU A 167 -18.12 -22.08 -8.36
CA GLU A 167 -16.91 -22.22 -9.16
C GLU A 167 -17.21 -21.76 -10.58
N GLN A 168 -16.76 -20.55 -10.91
CA GLN A 168 -16.35 -20.18 -12.25
C GLN A 168 -15.55 -18.89 -12.14
N SER A 169 -14.23 -19.02 -12.23
CA SER A 169 -13.39 -17.93 -12.73
C SER A 169 -14.03 -17.44 -14.03
N PRO A 170 -14.49 -16.19 -14.16
CA PRO A 170 -14.97 -15.71 -15.44
C PRO A 170 -13.74 -15.61 -16.35
N VAL A 171 -13.69 -16.50 -17.34
CA VAL A 171 -12.77 -16.39 -18.47
C VAL A 171 -13.13 -15.10 -19.18
N PHE A 172 -12.27 -14.08 -19.05
CA PHE A 172 -12.35 -12.86 -19.81
C PHE A 172 -12.06 -13.19 -21.28
N ILE A 173 -13.09 -13.17 -22.12
CA ILE A 173 -12.94 -13.24 -23.57
C ILE A 173 -12.92 -11.78 -24.08
N PRO A 174 -11.80 -11.27 -24.59
CA PRO A 174 -11.76 -9.94 -25.18
C PRO A 174 -12.64 -9.90 -26.44
N PRO A 175 -13.40 -8.81 -26.68
CA PRO A 175 -14.13 -8.66 -27.94
C PRO A 175 -13.13 -8.48 -29.09
N GLU A 176 -13.21 -9.38 -30.08
CA GLU A 176 -12.46 -9.27 -31.32
C GLU A 176 -12.84 -7.98 -32.05
N THR A 177 -11.81 -7.19 -32.39
CA THR A 177 -11.93 -6.01 -33.24
C THR A 177 -12.31 -6.43 -34.65
N SER A 178 -13.56 -6.24 -35.04
CA SER A 178 -13.96 -6.21 -36.44
C SER A 178 -14.41 -4.79 -36.82
N HIS A 179 -13.68 -4.25 -37.79
CA HIS A 179 -14.03 -3.02 -38.48
C HIS A 179 -15.41 -3.16 -39.13
N VAL A 180 -16.37 -2.31 -38.74
CA VAL A 180 -17.52 -1.98 -39.58
C VAL A 180 -17.74 -0.47 -39.54
N SER A 181 -17.52 0.14 -40.70
CA SER A 181 -17.96 1.48 -41.04
C SER A 181 -19.46 1.47 -41.24
N GLU A 182 -20.22 2.26 -40.48
CA GLU A 182 -21.49 2.77 -41.02
C GLU A 182 -21.84 4.16 -40.47
N LYS A 183 -22.27 5.00 -41.41
CA LYS A 183 -22.54 6.42 -41.29
C LYS A 183 -23.93 6.67 -40.69
N SER A 184 -24.09 7.86 -40.13
CA SER A 184 -25.29 8.69 -40.21
C SER A 184 -26.51 8.25 -39.36
N GLN A 185 -26.80 8.99 -38.29
CA GLN A 185 -27.86 10.02 -38.27
C GLN A 185 -28.08 10.51 -36.83
N ARG A 186 -28.10 11.84 -36.66
CA ARG A 186 -28.61 12.51 -35.45
C ARG A 186 -30.13 12.45 -35.45
N PRO A 187 -30.76 12.49 -34.27
CA PRO A 187 -31.81 13.49 -34.10
C PRO A 187 -31.66 14.36 -32.85
N LEU A 188 -32.23 15.55 -32.98
CA LEU A 188 -32.22 16.70 -32.09
C LEU A 188 -33.30 16.58 -30.99
N LEU A 189 -32.96 17.10 -29.80
CA LEU A 189 -33.74 17.47 -28.60
C LEU A 189 -35.28 17.37 -28.63
N LYS A 190 -35.85 16.87 -27.52
CA LYS A 190 -36.98 17.46 -26.74
C LYS A 190 -36.82 17.08 -25.25
N SER A 191 -36.47 18.05 -24.39
CA SER A 191 -37.35 18.81 -23.47
C SER A 191 -37.51 18.19 -22.07
N ALA A 192 -36.93 18.91 -21.10
CA ALA A 192 -37.38 19.17 -19.72
C ALA A 192 -38.30 18.14 -19.03
N GLY A 193 -37.79 17.56 -17.95
CA GLY A 193 -38.60 16.86 -16.95
C GLY A 193 -37.78 16.34 -15.78
N SER A 194 -37.80 17.07 -14.66
CA SER A 194 -37.53 16.60 -13.29
C SER A 194 -36.09 16.20 -12.92
N LEU A 195 -35.24 17.21 -12.72
CA LEU A 195 -34.11 17.15 -11.79
C LEU A 195 -34.66 17.28 -10.35
N GLN A 196 -35.02 16.16 -9.73
CA GLN A 196 -35.12 15.99 -8.27
C GLN A 196 -35.59 14.55 -8.00
N ASN A 197 -34.64 13.66 -7.72
CA ASN A 197 -34.72 12.55 -6.75
C ASN A 197 -33.78 11.41 -7.14
N ALA A 198 -32.52 11.54 -6.74
CA ALA A 198 -31.64 10.39 -6.44
C ALA A 198 -30.52 10.77 -5.47
N ARG A 199 -30.72 11.82 -4.65
CA ARG A 199 -29.87 12.12 -3.49
C ARG A 199 -30.56 11.52 -2.28
N ASN A 200 -30.29 10.24 -1.99
CA ASN A 200 -30.30 9.67 -0.64
C ASN A 200 -30.33 8.14 -0.72
N THR A 201 -29.16 7.53 -0.55
CA THR A 201 -29.11 6.17 0.02
C THR A 201 -27.89 5.89 0.91
N VAL A 202 -26.93 6.81 1.02
CA VAL A 202 -26.05 6.96 2.20
C VAL A 202 -25.38 8.34 2.09
N GLY A 203 -26.04 9.35 2.66
CA GLY A 203 -25.58 10.74 2.60
C GLY A 203 -24.48 11.01 3.62
N TRP A 204 -23.24 10.97 3.17
CA TRP A 204 -22.18 11.76 3.79
C TRP A 204 -22.27 13.14 3.15
N SER A 205 -22.37 14.18 3.98
CA SER A 205 -22.33 15.55 3.51
C SER A 205 -20.99 15.83 2.80
N ASP A 206 -20.96 16.77 1.84
CA ASP A 206 -19.70 17.21 1.19
C ASP A 206 -18.63 17.57 2.22
N VAL A 207 -19.07 18.08 3.37
CA VAL A 207 -18.25 18.42 4.54
C VAL A 207 -17.61 17.19 5.19
N GLU A 208 -18.28 16.04 5.24
CA GLU A 208 -17.73 14.81 5.82
C GLU A 208 -16.77 14.09 4.87
N LEU A 209 -17.02 14.17 3.56
CA LEU A 209 -16.10 13.71 2.53
C LEU A 209 -14.81 14.54 2.58
N GLU A 210 -14.92 15.87 2.67
CA GLU A 210 -13.80 16.79 2.80
C GLU A 210 -13.01 16.55 4.10
N LYS A 211 -13.70 16.31 5.23
CA LYS A 211 -13.05 15.95 6.50
C LYS A 211 -12.29 14.63 6.44
N CYS A 212 -12.83 13.60 5.77
CA CYS A 212 -12.13 12.34 5.54
C CYS A 212 -10.89 12.54 4.66
N GLN A 213 -11.02 13.37 3.63
CA GLN A 213 -9.93 13.71 2.71
C GLN A 213 -8.83 14.54 3.39
N ASP A 214 -9.18 15.49 4.26
CA ASP A 214 -8.23 16.26 5.05
C ASP A 214 -7.56 15.40 6.13
N ALA A 215 -8.28 14.42 6.70
CA ALA A 215 -7.70 13.42 7.58
C ALA A 215 -6.69 12.53 6.84
N LEU A 216 -6.95 12.19 5.58
CA LEU A 216 -6.03 11.44 4.71
C LEU A 216 -4.80 12.28 4.33
N ARG A 217 -4.98 13.53 3.90
CA ARG A 217 -3.89 14.48 3.62
C ARG A 217 -3.02 14.73 4.85
N THR A 218 -3.65 14.88 6.02
CA THR A 218 -2.97 15.03 7.31
C THR A 218 -2.25 13.76 7.71
N ALA A 219 -2.85 12.58 7.51
CA ALA A 219 -2.21 11.29 7.78
C ALA A 219 -0.99 11.06 6.88
N ARG A 220 -1.09 11.44 5.60
CA ARG A 220 0.01 11.43 4.63
C ARG A 220 1.13 12.38 5.05
N ARG A 221 0.83 13.65 5.35
CA ARG A 221 1.81 14.62 5.88
C ARG A 221 2.44 14.13 7.18
N LYS A 222 1.67 13.53 8.09
CA LYS A 222 2.20 12.94 9.33
C LYS A 222 3.14 11.79 9.03
N PHE A 223 2.82 10.91 8.07
CA PHE A 223 3.69 9.81 7.67
C PHE A 223 4.99 10.32 7.04
N GLU A 224 4.89 11.31 6.15
CA GLU A 224 6.00 11.91 5.40
C GLU A 224 6.91 12.77 6.30
N ASN A 225 6.33 13.43 7.31
CA ASN A 225 7.04 14.23 8.32
C ASN A 225 7.41 13.42 9.57
N THR A 226 7.15 12.11 9.63
CA THR A 226 7.69 11.31 10.73
C THR A 226 9.19 11.16 10.46
N PRO A 227 10.10 11.73 11.27
CA PRO A 227 11.52 11.59 11.02
C PRO A 227 11.85 10.11 11.05
N SER A 228 12.52 9.61 10.01
CA SER A 228 13.26 8.36 10.08
C SER A 228 14.16 8.46 11.32
N SER A 229 13.87 7.68 12.36
CA SER A 229 14.67 7.66 13.58
C SER A 229 16.00 6.97 13.28
N SER A 230 16.89 7.71 12.65
CA SER A 230 18.33 7.47 12.55
C SER A 230 19.01 8.80 12.89
N THR A 231 18.78 9.27 14.12
CA THR A 231 19.62 10.25 14.78
C THR A 231 20.03 9.66 16.12
N GLU A 232 20.89 8.64 16.04
CA GLU A 232 21.84 8.41 17.12
C GLU A 232 22.73 9.65 17.19
N LYS A 233 22.79 10.27 18.37
CA LYS A 233 23.77 11.30 18.68
C LYS A 233 25.15 10.64 18.64
N GLU A 234 25.92 10.97 17.62
CA GLU A 234 27.34 10.68 17.54
C GLU A 234 28.07 11.41 18.67
N PRO A 235 28.79 10.75 19.59
CA PRO A 235 29.62 11.44 20.55
C PRO A 235 30.83 12.05 19.84
N GLU A 236 30.89 13.38 19.86
CA GLU A 236 32.00 14.21 19.39
C GLU A 236 33.23 13.98 20.27
N ASN A 237 34.00 12.93 19.98
CA ASN A 237 35.42 12.88 20.32
C ASN A 237 36.16 11.89 19.40
N ARG A 238 36.66 12.40 18.27
CA ARG A 238 37.61 11.65 17.44
C ARG A 238 38.90 12.47 17.29
N GLY A 239 39.92 12.05 18.02
CA GLY A 239 41.32 12.38 17.71
C GLY A 239 41.71 11.91 16.29
N PRO A 240 42.92 12.27 15.82
CA PRO A 240 43.30 12.17 14.42
C PRO A 240 43.18 10.73 13.87
N LYS A 241 42.42 10.60 12.78
CA LYS A 241 42.15 9.32 12.10
C LYS A 241 43.45 8.76 11.50
N LYS A 242 43.83 7.54 11.87
CA LYS A 242 44.93 6.79 11.24
C LYS A 242 44.49 6.33 9.84
N ALA A 243 45.39 6.46 8.86
CA ALA A 243 45.15 6.07 7.48
C ALA A 243 44.85 4.56 7.35
N TRP A 244 43.85 4.23 6.55
CA TRP A 244 43.43 2.86 6.27
C TRP A 244 44.51 2.11 5.47
N LYS A 245 44.86 0.90 5.93
CA LYS A 245 45.70 -0.07 5.21
C LYS A 245 44.82 -1.29 4.90
N PRO A 246 44.77 -1.79 3.64
CA PRO A 246 44.02 -2.99 3.32
C PRO A 246 44.60 -4.21 4.06
N LYS A 247 43.73 -5.01 4.67
CA LYS A 247 44.09 -6.30 5.27
C LYS A 247 44.26 -7.34 4.17
N ASP A 248 45.25 -8.22 4.39
CA ASP A 248 45.69 -9.33 3.56
C ASP A 248 44.54 -10.04 2.80
N THR A 249 44.66 -10.12 1.48
CA THR A 249 43.65 -10.68 0.56
C THR A 249 43.67 -12.21 0.50
N SER A 250 44.44 -12.87 1.36
CA SER A 250 44.61 -14.33 1.38
C SER A 250 43.48 -15.12 2.05
N LYS A 251 42.41 -14.44 2.55
CA LYS A 251 41.23 -15.08 3.16
C LYS A 251 39.90 -14.61 2.56
N ALA A 252 39.85 -14.33 1.26
CA ALA A 252 38.57 -14.20 0.57
C ALA A 252 37.99 -15.62 0.30
N PRO A 253 36.77 -15.94 0.74
CA PRO A 253 36.13 -17.20 0.36
C PRO A 253 35.83 -17.19 -1.14
N VAL A 254 36.32 -18.21 -1.84
CA VAL A 254 36.05 -18.48 -3.26
C VAL A 254 34.55 -18.80 -3.38
N PHE A 255 33.80 -17.95 -4.07
CA PHE A 255 32.44 -18.27 -4.49
C PHE A 255 32.51 -19.37 -5.56
N CYS A 256 31.94 -20.53 -5.26
CA CYS A 256 31.74 -21.60 -6.23
C CYS A 256 30.81 -21.11 -7.35
N THR A 257 31.31 -21.12 -8.59
CA THR A 257 30.50 -21.09 -9.81
C THR A 257 30.04 -22.52 -10.11
N ASN A 258 28.73 -22.77 -10.05
CA ASN A 258 28.11 -23.87 -10.80
C ASN A 258 27.58 -23.21 -12.10
N GLY A 259 27.87 -23.70 -13.31
CA GLY A 259 27.82 -25.09 -13.73
C GLY A 259 26.52 -25.25 -14.50
#